data_AF-A0A1X0XWN7-F1
#
_entry.id   AF-A0A1X0XWN7-F1
#
_cell.length_a   1.000
_cell.length_b   1.000
_cell.length_c   1.000
_cell.angle_alpha   90.00
_cell.angle_beta   90.00
_cell.angle_gamma   90.00
#
_symmetry.space_group_name_H-M   'P 1'
#
loop_
_entity.id
_entity.type
_entity.pdbx_description
1 polymer ?
#
loop_
_entity_poly.entity_id
_entity_poly.type
_entity_poly.pdbx_seq_one_letter_code
_entity_poly.pdbx_strand_id
1 'polypeptide(L)' 'MLADVRLTEFNERVVLRFGAVYGASVLVDHVLAGFGGRTAAQAIEDGVEPREVWRALCADFDVPRDQW' A
#
# COMPACT_ATOMS: atom_id res chain seq x y z
N MET A 1 12.44 5.83 17.12
CA MET A 1 11.81 4.60 16.60
C MET A 1 10.53 5.00 15.90
N LEU A 2 10.55 5.14 14.58
CA LEU A 2 9.33 5.40 13.81
C LEU A 2 8.44 4.16 13.95
N ALA A 3 7.20 4.34 14.39
CA ALA A 3 6.25 3.25 14.60
C ALA A 3 6.16 2.36 13.36
N ASP A 4 6.20 1.04 13.59
CA ASP A 4 5.99 0.01 12.60
C ASP A 4 4.52 0.00 12.18
N VAL A 5 4.23 0.03 10.88
CA VAL A 5 2.83 -0.06 10.39
C VAL A 5 2.49 -1.54 10.30
N ARG A 6 1.52 -1.97 11.12
CA ARG A 6 1.06 -3.35 11.10
C ARG A 6 0.29 -3.64 9.81
N LEU A 7 0.32 -4.90 9.36
CA LEU A 7 -0.43 -5.34 8.18
C LEU A 7 -1.93 -5.01 8.28
N THR A 8 -2.55 -5.16 9.45
CA THR A 8 -3.96 -4.79 9.66
C THR A 8 -4.21 -3.30 9.44
N GLU A 9 -3.35 -2.44 9.99
CA GLU A 9 -3.46 -0.98 9.83
C GLU A 9 -3.25 -0.57 8.37
N PHE A 10 -2.32 -1.21 7.67
CA PHE A 10 -2.16 -1.03 6.22
C PHE A 10 -3.45 -1.35 5.45
N ASN A 11 -4.07 -2.51 5.73
CA ASN A 11 -5.33 -2.88 5.08
C ASN A 11 -6.45 -1.88 5.39
N GLU A 12 -6.54 -1.41 6.64
CA GLU A 12 -7.52 -0.37 7.02
C GLU A 12 -7.30 0.93 6.23
N ARG A 13 -6.04 1.39 6.08
CA ARG A 13 -5.72 2.58 5.29
C ARG A 13 -6.13 2.43 3.82
N VAL A 14 -5.88 1.27 3.23
CA VAL A 14 -6.28 0.95 1.86
C VAL A 14 -7.81 1.02 1.72
N VAL A 15 -8.54 0.40 2.64
CA VAL A 15 -10.01 0.43 2.65
C VAL A 15 -10.54 1.84 2.85
N LEU A 16 -9.97 2.63 3.75
CA LEU A 16 -10.37 4.01 3.99
C LEU A 16 -10.15 4.90 2.76
N ARG A 17 -9.06 4.68 2.02
CA ARG A 17 -8.70 5.51 0.87
C ARG A 17 -9.43 5.14 -0.42
N PHE A 18 -9.57 3.83 -0.67
CA PHE A 18 -10.02 3.30 -1.95
C PHE A 18 -11.38 2.59 -1.85
N GLY A 19 -11.90 2.36 -0.63
CA GLY A 19 -13.08 1.54 -0.38
C GLY A 19 -12.75 0.05 -0.35
N ALA A 20 -13.62 -0.74 0.28
CA ALA A 20 -13.36 -2.17 0.50
C ALA A 20 -13.20 -2.97 -0.80
N VAL A 21 -14.05 -2.71 -1.80
CA VAL A 21 -14.05 -3.47 -3.07
C VAL A 21 -12.89 -3.04 -3.95
N TYR A 22 -12.78 -1.75 -4.27
CA TYR A 22 -11.74 -1.25 -5.15
C TYR A 22 -10.35 -1.33 -4.50
N GLY A 23 -10.25 -1.13 -3.18
CA GLY A 23 -9.00 -1.30 -2.43
C GLY A 23 -8.45 -2.73 -2.53
N ALA A 24 -9.31 -3.75 -2.49
CA ALA A 24 -8.87 -5.14 -2.68
C ALA A 24 -8.27 -5.36 -4.08
N SER A 25 -8.90 -4.81 -5.14
CA SER A 25 -8.34 -4.86 -6.50
C SER A 25 -7.02 -4.09 -6.60
N VAL A 26 -6.91 -2.90 -6.01
CA VAL A 26 -5.65 -2.13 -5.99
C VAL A 26 -4.50 -2.96 -5.42
N LEU A 27 -4.73 -3.77 -4.39
CA LEU A 27 -3.67 -4.58 -3.79
C LEU A 27 -3.10 -5.65 -4.73
N VAL A 28 -3.92 -6.22 -5.60
CA VAL A 28 -3.56 -7.38 -6.43
C VAL A 28 -3.35 -7.06 -7.91
N ASP A 29 -3.95 -5.97 -8.41
CA ASP A 29 -3.94 -5.61 -9.83
C ASP A 29 -3.02 -4.42 -10.14
N HIS A 30 -2.78 -3.51 -9.18
CA HIS A 30 -1.94 -2.34 -9.39
C HIS A 30 -0.46 -2.68 -9.15
N VAL A 31 0.35 -2.50 -10.19
CA VAL A 31 1.82 -2.65 -10.13
C VAL A 31 2.44 -1.38 -9.59
N LEU A 32 3.22 -1.49 -8.52
CA LEU A 32 3.83 -0.35 -7.85
C LEU A 32 5.08 0.15 -8.59
N ALA A 33 5.11 1.45 -8.88
CA ALA A 33 6.30 2.08 -9.44
C ALA A 33 7.45 2.01 -8.43
N GLY A 34 8.55 1.35 -8.80
CA GLY A 34 9.71 1.15 -7.93
C GLY A 34 9.79 -0.22 -7.24
N PHE A 35 8.79 -1.09 -7.40
CA PHE A 35 8.80 -2.45 -6.83
C PHE A 35 9.14 -3.53 -7.85
N GLY A 36 9.79 -3.19 -8.96
CA GLY A 36 10.30 -4.17 -9.92
C GLY A 36 9.20 -4.96 -10.64
N GLY A 37 8.03 -4.35 -10.87
CA GLY A 37 6.90 -5.01 -11.51
C GLY A 37 5.96 -5.75 -10.54
N ARG A 38 6.17 -5.61 -9.22
CA ARG A 38 5.32 -6.24 -8.22
C ARG A 38 4.11 -5.39 -7.84
N THR A 39 3.03 -6.06 -7.48
CA THR A 39 1.84 -5.47 -6.86
C THR A 39 2.06 -5.28 -5.36
N ALA A 40 1.16 -4.55 -4.70
CA ALA A 40 1.23 -4.37 -3.26
C ALA A 40 1.15 -5.71 -2.49
N ALA A 41 0.25 -6.61 -2.90
CA ALA A 41 0.13 -7.95 -2.31
C ALA A 41 1.44 -8.75 -2.45
N GLN A 42 2.03 -8.78 -3.65
CA GLN A 42 3.31 -9.45 -3.90
C GLN A 42 4.46 -8.86 -3.07
N ALA A 43 4.51 -7.53 -2.96
CA ALA A 43 5.53 -6.87 -2.14
C ALA A 43 5.42 -7.27 -0.66
N ILE A 44 4.20 -7.33 -0.11
CA ILE A 44 3.97 -7.80 1.26
C ILE A 44 4.36 -9.27 1.43
N GLU A 45 4.00 -10.14 0.48
CA GLU A 45 4.37 -11.56 0.49
C GLU A 45 5.89 -11.77 0.47
N ASP A 46 6.60 -10.92 -0.29
CA ASP A 46 8.07 -10.90 -0.34
C ASP A 46 8.73 -10.30 0.91
N GLY A 47 7.94 -9.87 1.91
CA GLY A 47 8.42 -9.36 3.19
C GLY A 47 8.76 -7.87 3.21
N VAL A 48 8.30 -7.09 2.23
CA VAL A 48 8.41 -5.62 2.27
C VAL A 48 7.57 -5.08 3.43
N GLU A 49 8.08 -4.08 4.16
CA GLU A 49 7.32 -3.43 5.23
C GLU A 49 6.01 -2.80 4.71
N PRO A 50 4.87 -3.01 5.39
CA PRO A 50 3.60 -2.43 4.96
C PRO A 50 3.61 -0.91 4.83
N ARG A 51 4.43 -0.22 5.63
CA ARG A 51 4.64 1.22 5.52
C ARG A 51 5.26 1.63 4.18
N GLU A 52 6.21 0.86 3.67
CA GLU A 52 6.85 1.15 2.39
C GLU A 52 5.88 0.92 1.23
N VAL A 53 5.13 -0.19 1.29
CA VAL A 53 4.06 -0.49 0.32
C VAL A 53 2.98 0.60 0.32
N TRP A 54 2.57 1.08 1.50
CA TRP A 54 1.63 2.20 1.61
C TRP A 54 2.15 3.48 0.97
N ARG A 55 3.41 3.84 1.23
CA ARG A 55 4.02 5.04 0.63
C ARG A 55 4.10 4.94 -0.90
N ALA A 56 4.34 3.75 -1.42
CA ALA A 56 4.36 3.50 -2.86
C ALA A 56 2.98 3.68 -3.47
N LEU A 57 1.94 3.09 -2.86
CA LEU A 57 0.55 3.35 -3.26
C LEU A 57 0.21 4.84 -3.18
N CYS A 58 0.61 5.51 -2.11
CA CYS A 58 0.37 6.94 -1.95
C CYS A 58 1.04 7.77 -3.05
N ALA A 59 2.25 7.40 -3.47
CA ALA A 59 2.94 8.05 -4.57
C ALA A 59 2.23 7.80 -5.90
N ASP A 60 1.86 6.56 -6.21
CA ASP A 60 1.27 6.19 -7.50
C ASP A 60 -0.15 6.75 -7.69
N PHE A 61 -0.90 6.94 -6.61
CA PHE A 61 -2.26 7.49 -6.62
C PHE A 61 -2.33 8.98 -6.23
N ASP A 62 -1.19 9.68 -6.25
CA ASP A 62 -1.08 11.12 -5.93
C ASP A 62 -1.78 11.50 -4.61
N VAL A 63 -1.64 10.65 -3.59
CA VAL A 63 -2.19 10.91 -2.26
C VAL A 63 -1.39 12.07 -1.62
N PRO A 64 -2.07 13.08 -1.04
CA PRO A 64 -1.39 14.18 -0.37
C PRO A 64 -0.42 13.71 0.73
N ARG A 65 0.77 14.32 0.80
CA ARG A 65 1.89 13.90 1.67
C ARG A 65 1.58 13.94 3.17
N ASP A 66 0.62 14.75 3.58
CA ASP A 66 0.10 14.84 4.94
C ASP A 66 -0.79 13.66 5.34
N GLN A 67 -1.12 12.78 4.40
CA GLN A 67 -1.99 11.60 4.58
C GLN A 67 -1.25 10.26 4.40
N TRP A 68 0.09 10.28 4.37
CA TRP A 68 0.94 9.08 4.22
C TRP A 68 1.16 8.39 5.58
#